data_AF-A0A414SYI7-F1
#
_entry.id   AF-A0A414SYI7-F1
#
_cell.length_a   1.000
_cell.length_b   1.000
_cell.length_c   1.000
_cell.angle_alpha   90.00
_cell.angle_beta   90.00
_cell.angle_gamma   90.00
#
_symmetry.space_group_name_H-M   'P 1'
#
loop_
_entity.id
_entity.type
_entity.pdbx_description
1 polymer ?
#
loop_
_entity_poly.entity_id
_entity_poly.type
_entity_poly.pdbx_seq_one_letter_code
_entity_poly.pdbx_strand_id
1 'polypeptide(L)'
;MPREAKMSQFSSDKPQVFIPPAFEDFRGYLSVPYDRDVPFQVCQINQGYSREAFTLRGLHFQMGEHAQAKMVSCLHGSIFNVAVDLRPGKCFGYSYSEVLSFENRKMMYIPKGFAHGYLTLEDDTLMQWCVDQDFCGETAQAVRYDDPDLVWKGEAWPKGEYIISEKDKNAMWLGELLLDR
;
A
#
# COMPACT_ATOMS: atom_id res chain seq x y z
N MET A 1 -4.93 -13.39 27.32
CA MET A 1 -5.98 -12.43 26.91
C MET A 1 -6.58 -12.93 25.61
N PRO A 2 -7.89 -12.80 25.39
CA PRO A 2 -8.55 -13.34 24.21
C PRO A 2 -8.05 -12.60 22.96
N ARG A 3 -7.71 -13.34 21.90
CA ARG A 3 -7.40 -12.79 20.56
C ARG A 3 -8.68 -12.19 19.97
N GLU A 4 -9.05 -10.98 20.35
CA GLU A 4 -10.16 -10.27 19.71
C GLU A 4 -9.73 -9.79 18.32
N ALA A 5 -10.57 -10.10 17.33
CA ALA A 5 -10.33 -10.10 15.88
C ALA A 5 -9.24 -11.11 15.44
N LYS A 6 -9.65 -12.36 15.20
CA LYS A 6 -8.87 -13.24 14.32
C LYS A 6 -8.66 -12.51 12.99
N MET A 7 -7.40 -12.26 12.61
CA MET A 7 -6.95 -11.89 11.24
C MET A 7 -7.27 -13.00 10.21
N SER A 8 -8.29 -13.83 10.45
CA SER A 8 -8.52 -15.10 9.76
C SER A 8 -9.06 -14.94 8.34
N GLN A 9 -9.37 -13.74 7.86
CA GLN A 9 -9.90 -13.53 6.51
C GLN A 9 -9.49 -12.16 5.95
N PHE A 10 -8.33 -12.08 5.32
CA PHE A 10 -8.12 -11.04 4.32
C PHE A 10 -9.00 -11.37 3.10
N SER A 11 -9.89 -10.46 2.73
CA SER A 11 -10.69 -10.57 1.51
C SER A 11 -9.85 -10.12 0.32
N SER A 12 -10.01 -10.80 -0.81
CA SER A 12 -9.45 -10.37 -2.08
C SER A 12 -10.22 -9.19 -2.70
N ASP A 13 -11.37 -8.80 -2.17
CA ASP A 13 -12.28 -7.83 -2.82
C ASP A 13 -11.78 -6.39 -2.75
N LYS A 14 -11.23 -5.96 -1.61
CA LYS A 14 -10.78 -4.59 -1.39
C LYS A 14 -9.68 -4.52 -0.33
N PRO A 15 -8.90 -3.42 -0.28
CA PRO A 15 -7.92 -3.20 0.76
C PRO A 15 -8.56 -3.20 2.16
N GLN A 16 -7.82 -3.71 3.13
CA GLN A 16 -8.27 -3.82 4.52
C GLN A 16 -7.28 -3.15 5.46
N VAL A 17 -7.79 -2.26 6.29
CA VAL A 17 -7.02 -1.59 7.35
C VAL A 17 -7.23 -2.33 8.65
N PHE A 18 -6.16 -2.60 9.37
CA PHE A 18 -6.21 -3.25 10.68
C PHE A 18 -5.11 -2.72 11.59
N ILE A 19 -5.27 -2.93 12.89
CA ILE A 19 -4.26 -2.60 13.91
C ILE A 19 -3.82 -3.92 14.53
N PRO A 20 -2.53 -4.26 14.46
CA PRO A 20 -2.03 -5.49 15.06
C PRO A 20 -2.06 -5.37 16.59
N PRO A 21 -2.18 -6.49 17.32
CA PRO A 21 -2.11 -6.48 18.78
C PRO A 21 -0.80 -5.86 19.27
N ALA A 22 -0.90 -5.04 20.31
CA ALA A 22 0.24 -4.45 21.01
C ALA A 22 0.18 -4.84 22.49
N PHE A 23 1.33 -5.26 23.03
CA PHE A 23 1.54 -5.60 24.43
C PHE A 23 2.38 -4.47 25.03
N GLU A 24 1.72 -3.55 25.75
CA GLU A 24 2.35 -2.33 26.28
C GLU A 24 2.85 -2.52 27.72
N ASP A 25 4.00 -1.93 28.03
CA ASP A 25 4.52 -1.74 29.38
C ASP A 25 5.33 -0.43 29.49
N PHE A 26 5.94 -0.15 30.64
CA PHE A 26 6.69 1.10 30.88
C PHE A 26 7.90 1.31 29.96
N ARG A 27 8.32 0.28 29.20
CA ARG A 27 9.44 0.34 28.25
C ARG A 27 8.97 0.66 26.82
N GLY A 28 7.66 0.63 26.56
CA GLY A 28 7.07 0.78 25.22
C GLY A 28 6.10 -0.35 24.91
N TYR A 29 6.14 -0.87 23.68
CA TYR A 29 5.26 -1.97 23.26
C TYR A 29 6.00 -3.03 22.45
N LEU A 30 5.51 -4.27 22.55
CA LEU A 30 5.80 -5.35 21.62
C LEU A 30 4.58 -5.60 20.75
N SER A 31 4.74 -5.79 19.45
CA SER A 31 3.65 -6.16 18.55
C SER A 31 4.01 -7.38 17.72
N VAL A 32 3.01 -8.21 17.43
CA VAL A 32 3.12 -9.35 16.51
C VAL A 32 2.19 -9.06 15.32
N PRO A 33 2.64 -8.29 14.32
CA PRO A 33 1.82 -7.92 13.17
C PRO A 33 1.59 -9.07 12.19
N TYR A 34 2.44 -10.10 12.24
CA TYR A 34 2.40 -11.25 11.36
C TYR A 34 2.82 -12.52 12.10
N ASP A 35 2.09 -13.59 11.87
CA ASP A 35 2.43 -14.96 12.26
C ASP A 35 1.93 -15.95 11.19
N ARG A 36 2.11 -17.25 11.43
CA ARG A 36 1.70 -18.31 10.50
C ARG A 36 0.20 -18.47 10.31
N ASP A 37 -0.62 -17.91 11.21
CA ASP A 37 -2.09 -18.02 11.14
C ASP A 37 -2.67 -16.93 10.20
N VAL A 38 -1.85 -15.97 9.78
CA VAL A 38 -2.21 -14.95 8.81
C VAL A 38 -2.24 -15.56 7.40
N PRO A 39 -3.36 -15.45 6.65
CA PRO A 39 -3.50 -16.04 5.32
C PRO A 39 -2.77 -15.23 4.24
N PHE A 40 -1.48 -15.01 4.44
CA PHE A 40 -0.57 -14.26 3.56
C PHE A 40 0.82 -14.85 3.71
N GLN A 41 1.42 -15.36 2.64
CA GLN A 41 2.79 -15.92 2.72
C GLN A 41 3.79 -14.83 2.34
N VAL A 42 4.62 -14.40 3.28
CA VAL A 42 5.70 -13.46 2.98
C VAL A 42 6.76 -14.15 2.12
N CYS A 43 6.98 -13.66 0.91
CA CYS A 43 8.07 -14.08 0.02
C CYS A 43 9.22 -13.07 0.05
N GLN A 44 8.89 -11.78 0.09
CA GLN A 44 9.87 -10.69 0.10
C GLN A 44 9.42 -9.58 1.06
N ILE A 45 10.39 -8.91 1.67
CA ILE A 45 10.19 -7.73 2.52
C ILE A 45 10.92 -6.57 1.88
N ASN A 46 10.25 -5.43 1.82
CA ASN A 46 10.77 -4.21 1.25
C ASN A 46 10.69 -3.07 2.25
N GLN A 47 11.60 -2.11 2.10
CA GLN A 47 11.60 -0.88 2.87
C GLN A 47 11.76 0.32 1.95
N GLY A 48 11.14 1.42 2.34
CA GLY A 48 11.21 2.69 1.64
C GLY A 48 11.46 3.79 2.65
N TYR A 49 12.51 4.58 2.44
CA TYR A 49 12.80 5.74 3.26
C TYR A 49 12.76 6.99 2.39
N SER A 50 12.05 8.01 2.85
CA SER A 50 12.02 9.33 2.23
C SER A 50 12.44 10.36 3.27
N ARG A 51 13.40 11.21 2.88
CA ARG A 51 13.94 12.25 3.75
C ARG A 51 12.93 13.36 4.02
N GLU A 52 12.18 13.74 3.00
CA GLU A 52 11.27 14.88 3.04
C GLU A 52 9.82 14.42 3.05
N ALA A 53 8.99 15.13 3.80
CA ALA A 53 7.54 15.09 3.68
C ALA A 53 7.11 15.43 2.24
N PHE A 54 5.89 15.04 1.87
CA PHE A 54 5.33 15.21 0.53
C PHE A 54 6.14 14.52 -0.58
N THR A 55 6.89 13.46 -0.25
CA THR A 55 7.48 12.55 -1.24
C THR A 55 6.47 11.51 -1.67
N LEU A 56 6.12 11.49 -2.96
CA LEU A 56 5.21 10.52 -3.55
C LEU A 56 5.99 9.40 -4.24
N ARG A 57 5.60 8.15 -3.98
CA ARG A 57 6.03 6.99 -4.78
C ARG A 57 4.83 6.18 -5.21
N GLY A 58 4.76 5.83 -6.49
CA GLY A 58 3.66 5.06 -7.05
C GLY A 58 2.87 5.81 -8.13
N LEU A 59 1.82 5.18 -8.67
CA LEU A 59 1.19 3.94 -8.20
C LEU A 59 1.80 2.69 -8.88
N HIS A 60 2.41 1.79 -8.12
CA HIS A 60 3.18 0.64 -8.65
C HIS A 60 2.43 -0.70 -8.53
N PHE A 61 2.58 -1.54 -9.56
CA PHE A 61 2.04 -2.89 -9.61
C PHE A 61 2.94 -3.84 -10.43
N GLN A 62 2.67 -5.14 -10.33
CA GLN A 62 3.24 -6.17 -11.20
C GLN A 62 2.10 -6.93 -11.88
N MET A 63 2.31 -7.32 -13.14
CA MET A 63 1.30 -8.00 -13.96
C MET A 63 1.40 -9.53 -13.90
N GLY A 64 0.31 -10.20 -14.28
CA GLY A 64 0.26 -11.65 -14.48
C GLY A 64 0.59 -12.46 -13.22
N GLU A 65 1.36 -13.53 -13.39
CA GLU A 65 1.78 -14.46 -12.32
C GLU A 65 2.69 -13.79 -11.27
N HIS A 66 3.25 -12.63 -11.61
CA HIS A 66 4.09 -11.82 -10.72
C HIS A 66 3.29 -10.79 -9.92
N ALA A 67 1.97 -10.73 -10.06
CA ALA A 67 1.14 -9.83 -9.25
C ALA A 67 1.32 -10.08 -7.75
N GLN A 68 1.45 -9.00 -6.99
CA GLN A 68 1.72 -9.02 -5.55
C GLN A 68 0.49 -8.58 -4.76
N ALA A 69 0.14 -9.34 -3.73
CA ALA A 69 -0.54 -8.77 -2.58
C ALA A 69 0.50 -8.13 -1.65
N LYS A 70 0.11 -7.10 -0.93
CA LYS A 70 1.01 -6.31 -0.07
C LYS A 70 0.44 -6.19 1.33
N MET A 71 1.31 -6.25 2.33
CA MET A 71 1.00 -5.88 3.71
C MET A 71 1.88 -4.70 4.09
N VAL A 72 1.30 -3.51 4.19
CA VAL A 72 2.00 -2.23 4.29
C VAL A 72 1.89 -1.66 5.70
N SER A 73 3.00 -1.12 6.21
CA SER A 73 3.06 -0.39 7.48
C SER A 73 4.04 0.79 7.42
N CYS A 74 3.86 1.75 8.32
CA CYS A 74 4.82 2.81 8.57
C CYS A 74 5.58 2.50 9.87
N LEU A 75 6.91 2.43 9.79
CA LEU A 75 7.79 2.14 10.93
C LEU A 75 8.29 3.41 11.63
N HIS A 76 8.31 4.55 10.94
CA HIS A 76 8.65 5.86 11.49
C HIS A 76 7.97 6.96 10.66
N GLY A 77 7.43 7.99 11.32
CA GLY A 77 6.65 9.06 10.68
C GLY A 77 5.28 8.57 10.20
N SER A 78 4.77 9.19 9.14
CA SER A 78 3.44 8.87 8.60
C SER A 78 3.35 8.97 7.07
N ILE A 79 2.47 8.14 6.51
CA ILE A 79 2.16 8.11 5.09
C ILE A 79 0.65 8.19 4.85
N PHE A 80 0.26 8.88 3.78
CA PHE A 80 -1.04 8.71 3.14
C PHE A 80 -0.92 7.58 2.12
N ASN A 81 -1.43 6.40 2.46
CA ASN A 81 -1.29 5.19 1.67
C ASN A 81 -2.48 5.01 0.72
N VAL A 82 -2.22 4.70 -0.55
CA VAL A 82 -3.26 4.54 -1.58
C VAL A 82 -3.12 3.20 -2.30
N ALA A 83 -4.26 2.53 -2.50
CA ALA A 83 -4.39 1.34 -3.33
C ALA A 83 -5.48 1.53 -4.39
N VAL A 84 -5.17 1.26 -5.65
CA VAL A 84 -6.08 1.42 -6.79
C VAL A 84 -6.36 0.06 -7.41
N ASP A 85 -7.64 -0.28 -7.52
CA ASP A 85 -8.08 -1.54 -8.11
C ASP A 85 -7.86 -1.51 -9.63
N LEU A 86 -6.93 -2.34 -10.12
CA LEU A 86 -6.66 -2.47 -11.55
C LEU A 86 -7.33 -3.71 -12.14
N ARG A 87 -8.19 -4.43 -11.42
CA ARG A 87 -8.81 -5.65 -11.95
C ARG A 87 -9.94 -5.29 -12.90
N PRO A 88 -10.14 -6.07 -13.98
CA PRO A 88 -11.26 -5.84 -14.89
C PRO A 88 -12.60 -5.94 -14.14
N GLY A 89 -13.50 -4.99 -14.37
CA GLY A 89 -14.84 -4.99 -13.81
C GLY A 89 -15.29 -3.63 -13.28
N LYS A 90 -16.38 -3.63 -12.52
CA LYS A 90 -17.06 -2.41 -12.06
C LYS A 90 -16.26 -1.56 -11.07
N CYS A 91 -15.26 -2.15 -10.43
CA CYS A 91 -14.41 -1.49 -9.45
C CYS A 91 -13.09 -0.99 -10.03
N PHE A 92 -12.82 -1.19 -11.33
CA PHE A 92 -11.61 -0.69 -11.97
C PHE A 92 -11.46 0.82 -11.72
N GLY A 93 -10.28 1.25 -11.30
CA GLY A 93 -9.97 2.63 -10.91
C GLY A 93 -10.42 3.03 -9.51
N TYR A 94 -11.09 2.15 -8.75
CA TYR A 94 -11.49 2.46 -7.38
C TYR A 94 -10.25 2.61 -6.50
N SER A 95 -10.15 3.78 -5.88
CA SER A 95 -8.98 4.22 -5.13
C SER A 95 -9.31 4.30 -3.65
N TYR A 96 -8.61 3.52 -2.83
CA TYR A 96 -8.79 3.44 -1.39
C TYR A 96 -7.58 4.06 -0.69
N SER A 97 -7.83 4.85 0.35
CA SER A 97 -6.81 5.60 1.06
C SER A 97 -6.94 5.45 2.58
N GLU A 98 -5.81 5.54 3.27
CA GLU A 98 -5.74 5.59 4.74
C GLU A 98 -4.40 6.18 5.17
N VAL A 99 -4.38 6.84 6.33
CA VAL A 99 -3.14 7.28 6.97
C VAL A 99 -2.56 6.13 7.80
N LEU A 100 -1.34 5.70 7.47
CA LEU A 100 -0.56 4.74 8.25
C LEU A 100 0.60 5.47 8.92
N SER A 101 0.79 5.30 10.22
CA SER A 101 1.84 6.00 10.98
C SER A 101 2.41 5.10 12.06
N PHE A 102 3.59 5.46 12.55
CA PHE A 102 4.17 4.83 13.72
C PHE A 102 3.21 4.92 14.94
N GLU A 103 2.56 6.07 15.12
CA GLU A 103 1.70 6.40 16.24
C GLU A 103 0.39 5.62 16.21
N ASN A 104 -0.29 5.57 15.05
CA ASN A 104 -1.58 4.90 14.93
C ASN A 104 -1.46 3.38 14.76
N ARG A 105 -0.26 2.88 14.43
CA ARG A 105 0.08 1.47 14.24
C ARG A 105 -0.79 0.74 13.22
N LYS A 106 -1.52 1.48 12.37
CA LYS A 106 -2.35 0.90 11.33
C LYS A 106 -1.47 0.22 10.29
N MET A 107 -1.96 -0.89 9.78
CA MET A 107 -1.44 -1.59 8.61
C MET A 107 -2.54 -1.67 7.55
N MET A 108 -2.13 -1.81 6.30
CA MET A 108 -3.05 -2.08 5.19
C MET A 108 -2.66 -3.36 4.46
N TYR A 109 -3.58 -4.30 4.37
CA TYR A 109 -3.52 -5.38 3.39
C TYR A 109 -4.09 -4.89 2.06
N ILE A 110 -3.35 -5.10 0.98
CA ILE A 110 -3.71 -4.76 -0.39
C ILE A 110 -3.72 -6.06 -1.22
N PRO A 111 -4.86 -6.47 -1.79
CA PRO A 111 -4.94 -7.68 -2.61
C PRO A 111 -4.12 -7.62 -3.90
N LYS A 112 -3.88 -8.78 -4.52
CA LYS A 112 -3.35 -8.85 -5.90
C LYS A 112 -4.27 -8.12 -6.88
N GLY A 113 -3.65 -7.55 -7.92
CA GLY A 113 -4.37 -6.80 -8.95
C GLY A 113 -4.64 -5.34 -8.57
N PHE A 114 -4.07 -4.85 -7.47
CA PHE A 114 -4.06 -3.43 -7.12
C PHE A 114 -2.71 -2.79 -7.43
N ALA A 115 -2.74 -1.54 -7.88
CA ALA A 115 -1.58 -0.65 -7.79
C ALA A 115 -1.52 -0.01 -6.42
N HIS A 116 -0.31 0.29 -5.96
CA HIS A 116 -0.08 0.85 -4.63
C HIS A 116 0.93 1.99 -4.69
N GLY A 117 0.66 3.05 -3.95
CA GLY A 117 1.58 4.15 -3.74
C GLY A 117 1.30 4.82 -2.41
N TYR A 118 2.14 5.78 -2.07
CA TYR A 118 2.02 6.53 -0.84
C TYR A 118 2.65 7.91 -0.99
N LEU A 119 2.17 8.84 -0.18
CA LEU A 119 2.73 10.17 0.03
C LEU A 119 3.22 10.25 1.48
N THR A 120 4.48 10.61 1.71
CA THR A 120 4.97 10.89 3.07
C THR A 120 4.32 12.16 3.60
N LEU A 121 3.89 12.14 4.86
CA LEU A 121 3.28 13.30 5.52
C LEU A 121 4.25 13.98 6.50
N GLU A 122 5.35 13.29 6.80
CA GLU A 122 6.42 13.75 7.68
C GLU A 122 7.79 13.51 7.04
N ASP A 123 8.77 14.28 7.49
CA ASP A 123 10.18 14.06 7.18
C ASP A 123 10.65 12.73 7.79
N ASP A 124 11.76 12.21 7.27
CA ASP A 124 12.40 10.98 7.77
C ASP A 124 11.44 9.78 7.90
N THR A 125 10.47 9.67 6.99
CA THR A 125 9.46 8.61 7.02
C THR A 125 10.03 7.29 6.50
N LEU A 126 9.92 6.23 7.29
CA LEU A 126 10.33 4.87 6.95
C LEU A 126 9.09 3.97 6.88
N MET A 127 8.85 3.40 5.71
CA MET A 127 7.82 2.39 5.53
C MET A 127 8.42 0.98 5.37
N GLN A 128 7.58 -0.01 5.61
CA GLN A 128 7.86 -1.41 5.28
C GLN A 128 6.65 -2.02 4.59
N TRP A 129 6.90 -2.93 3.65
CA TRP A 129 5.84 -3.79 3.15
C TRP A 129 6.35 -5.20 2.87
N CYS A 130 5.54 -6.18 3.25
CA CYS A 130 5.74 -7.57 2.87
C CYS A 130 4.93 -7.85 1.60
N VAL A 131 5.44 -8.70 0.73
CA VAL A 131 4.77 -9.15 -0.50
C VAL A 131 4.76 -10.67 -0.58
N ASP A 132 3.77 -11.22 -1.29
CA ASP A 132 3.60 -12.67 -1.47
C ASP A 132 4.17 -13.21 -2.79
N GLN A 133 4.95 -12.38 -3.50
CA GLN A 133 5.65 -12.75 -4.72
C GLN A 133 6.89 -11.87 -4.89
N ASP A 134 7.96 -12.40 -5.48
CA ASP A 134 9.20 -11.67 -5.69
C ASP A 134 9.07 -10.51 -6.68
N PHE A 135 10.00 -9.57 -6.59
CA PHE A 135 10.12 -8.49 -7.56
C PHE A 135 10.46 -9.03 -8.96
N CYS A 136 9.68 -8.62 -9.96
CA CYS A 136 9.92 -8.92 -11.37
C CYS A 136 9.96 -7.62 -12.17
N GLY A 137 11.16 -7.16 -12.53
CA GLY A 137 11.34 -5.90 -13.25
C GLY A 137 10.67 -5.86 -14.64
N GLU A 138 10.52 -7.01 -15.29
CA GLU A 138 9.89 -7.13 -16.62
C GLU A 138 8.38 -6.89 -16.59
N THR A 139 7.73 -7.20 -15.46
CA THR A 139 6.28 -7.02 -15.29
C THR A 139 5.93 -5.86 -14.36
N ALA A 140 6.94 -5.22 -13.78
CA ALA A 140 6.76 -4.06 -12.90
C ALA A 140 6.41 -2.81 -13.71
N GLN A 141 5.24 -2.25 -13.42
CA GLN A 141 4.70 -1.08 -14.10
C GLN A 141 4.21 -0.04 -13.09
N ALA A 142 3.85 1.13 -13.61
CA ALA A 142 3.31 2.23 -12.83
C ALA A 142 2.12 2.86 -13.58
N VAL A 143 1.13 3.33 -12.83
CA VAL A 143 0.03 4.15 -13.33
C VAL A 143 0.09 5.53 -12.68
N ARG A 144 -0.32 6.56 -13.42
CA ARG A 144 -0.35 7.95 -12.95
C ARG A 144 -1.13 8.08 -11.65
N TYR A 145 -0.54 8.77 -10.67
CA TYR A 145 -1.15 9.01 -9.36
C TYR A 145 -2.30 10.04 -9.43
N ASP A 146 -2.25 10.92 -10.41
CA ASP A 146 -3.18 12.02 -10.72
C ASP A 146 -3.94 11.75 -12.02
N ASP A 147 -4.21 10.48 -12.28
CA ASP A 147 -5.09 10.08 -13.37
C ASP A 147 -6.55 10.54 -13.09
N PRO A 148 -7.22 11.18 -14.06
CA PRO A 148 -8.58 11.72 -13.87
C PRO A 148 -9.66 10.63 -13.71
N ASP A 149 -9.39 9.40 -14.13
CA ASP A 149 -10.32 8.27 -14.05
C ASP A 149 -10.25 7.54 -12.70
N LEU A 150 -9.39 7.98 -11.77
CA LEU A 150 -9.37 7.46 -10.40
C LEU A 150 -10.67 7.80 -9.66
N VAL A 151 -11.35 6.77 -9.16
CA VAL A 151 -12.61 6.90 -8.42
C VAL A 151 -12.34 6.72 -6.93
N TRP A 152 -12.23 7.82 -6.21
CA TRP A 152 -11.96 7.81 -4.77
C TRP A 152 -13.10 7.20 -3.95
N LYS A 153 -12.77 6.17 -3.17
CA LYS A 153 -13.62 5.52 -2.15
C LYS A 153 -13.19 5.88 -0.73
N GLY A 154 -12.41 6.95 -0.60
CA GLY A 154 -11.90 7.56 0.62
C GLY A 154 -11.49 9.00 0.31
N GLU A 155 -10.54 9.53 1.07
CA GLU A 155 -9.96 10.84 0.76
C GLU A 155 -9.07 10.75 -0.49
N ALA A 156 -9.08 11.81 -1.30
CA ALA A 156 -8.11 11.97 -2.38
C ALA A 156 -6.74 12.37 -1.81
N TRP A 157 -5.70 12.31 -2.64
CA TRP A 157 -4.37 12.75 -2.26
C TRP A 157 -4.37 14.14 -1.59
N PRO A 158 -3.63 14.32 -0.47
CA PRO A 158 -3.50 15.62 0.19
C PRO A 158 -2.95 16.68 -0.78
N LYS A 159 -3.61 17.84 -0.90
CA LYS A 159 -3.17 18.89 -1.84
C LYS A 159 -1.79 19.44 -1.46
N GLY A 160 -0.91 19.57 -2.44
CA GLY A 160 0.43 20.15 -2.27
C GLY A 160 1.31 19.94 -3.49
N GLU A 161 2.53 20.45 -3.42
CA GLU A 161 3.60 20.14 -4.37
C GLU A 161 4.26 18.83 -3.93
N TYR A 162 4.37 17.85 -4.83
CA TYR A 162 4.94 16.54 -4.52
C TYR A 162 6.37 16.41 -5.01
N ILE A 163 7.22 15.82 -4.18
CA ILE A 163 8.52 15.31 -4.59
C ILE A 163 8.27 13.94 -5.23
N ILE A 164 8.41 13.85 -6.54
CA ILE A 164 8.08 12.65 -7.32
C ILE A 164 9.21 12.32 -8.31
N SER A 165 9.42 11.02 -8.56
CA SER A 165 10.38 10.58 -9.58
C SER A 165 9.88 10.86 -11.00
N GLU A 166 10.79 11.04 -11.95
CA GLU A 166 10.42 11.16 -13.37
C GLU A 166 9.71 9.90 -13.89
N LYS A 167 10.03 8.71 -13.36
CA LYS A 167 9.33 7.47 -13.72
C LYS A 167 7.85 7.54 -13.35
N ASP A 168 7.55 7.97 -12.13
CA ASP A 168 6.17 8.00 -11.61
C ASP A 168 5.37 9.16 -12.22
N LYS A 169 6.04 10.30 -12.47
CA LYS A 169 5.46 11.46 -13.14
C LYS A 169 5.02 11.17 -14.58
N ASN A 170 5.82 10.37 -15.29
CA ASN A 170 5.58 9.96 -16.68
C ASN A 170 5.00 8.54 -16.79
N ALA A 171 4.38 8.03 -15.72
CA ALA A 171 3.68 6.75 -15.76
C ALA A 171 2.51 6.80 -16.76
N MET A 172 2.03 5.63 -17.18
CA MET A 172 0.89 5.54 -18.10
C MET A 172 -0.41 5.96 -17.43
N TRP A 173 -1.36 6.39 -18.25
CA TRP A 173 -2.71 6.68 -17.79
C TRP A 173 -3.48 5.39 -17.53
N LEU A 174 -4.44 5.43 -16.60
CA LEU A 174 -5.28 4.32 -16.21
C LEU A 174 -6.07 3.77 -17.41
N GLY A 175 -6.56 4.65 -18.29
CA GLY A 175 -7.25 4.26 -19.52
C GLY A 175 -6.38 3.46 -20.49
N GLU A 176 -5.06 3.68 -20.51
CA GLU A 176 -4.13 2.96 -21.37
C GLU A 176 -3.95 1.50 -20.93
N LEU A 177 -4.09 1.22 -19.63
CA LEU A 177 -4.05 -0.15 -19.10
C LEU A 177 -5.20 -1.04 -19.60
N LEU A 178 -6.31 -0.45 -20.06
CA LEU A 178 -7.42 -1.21 -20.63
C LEU A 178 -7.19 -1.60 -22.09
N LEU A 179 -6.29 -0.89 -22.79
CA LEU A 179 -5.98 -1.15 -24.20
C LEU A 179 -4.95 -2.27 -24.37
N ASP A 180 -4.16 -2.55 -23.33
CA ASP A 180 -3.06 -3.52 -23.31
C ASP A 180 -3.46 -4.87 -22.68
N ARG A 181 -4.77 -5.14 -22.55
CA ARG A 181 -5.35 -6.33 -21.89
C ARG A 181 -6.36 -7.07 -22.74
#